data_AF-A0A940F438-F1
#
_entry.id   AF-A0A940F438-F1
#
_cell.length_a   1.000
_cell.length_b   1.000
_cell.length_c   1.000
_cell.angle_alpha   90.00
_cell.angle_beta   90.00
_cell.angle_gamma   90.00
#
_symmetry.space_group_name_H-M   'P 1'
#
loop_
_entity.id
_entity.type
_entity.pdbx_description
1 polymer ?
#
loop_
_entity_poly.entity_id
_entity_poly.type
_entity_poly.pdbx_seq_one_letter_code
_entity_poly.pdbx_strand_id
1 'polypeptide(L)'
;MFRAALSGLAAVATVAAASTAPAKSPAPRYLGYPCPDPVGHKVTQCRLGIHGTPDLSRRAWAKTASKEVTVSAAFRELNPNPARGGAREWPVVDSLGQQMGTLRQTKNGKRRLLAADGQDFSVVAMNVRGHGCAASNAQMATQTLAQIIAPKAPGHGTQGFLAIDAVADDAARRAFTDQLGGGTGCGPSGTRRGKARPLADPAVGAAAHARLSNGTLNSVTEYDAKPAFGRTIYVMTNTTSVRVGGITRAIVRAGTPVQTVDRFRRCDPNSDGTLTWRYLAISTAGATGPIDRRYLYGWVPTRCPARMR
;
A
#
# COMPACT_ATOMS: atom_id res chain seq x y z
N MET A 1 74.92 6.91 31.00
CA MET A 1 74.25 8.17 30.59
C MET A 1 74.15 8.17 29.06
N PHE A 2 73.08 8.77 28.51
CA PHE A 2 72.56 8.68 27.13
C PHE A 2 71.56 7.54 26.87
N ARG A 3 70.27 7.87 27.06
CA ARG A 3 69.16 7.28 26.29
C ARG A 3 68.62 8.38 25.38
N ALA A 4 68.77 8.19 24.07
CA ALA A 4 68.22 9.06 23.04
C ALA A 4 66.71 8.83 22.91
N ALA A 5 65.95 9.92 22.94
CA ALA A 5 64.53 9.93 22.63
C ALA A 5 64.36 10.08 21.11
N LEU A 6 63.74 9.10 20.45
CA LEU A 6 63.22 9.26 19.10
C LEU A 6 61.72 9.59 19.17
N SER A 7 61.40 10.84 18.86
CA SER A 7 60.04 11.34 18.65
C SER A 7 59.61 11.00 17.23
N GLY A 8 58.77 9.97 17.07
CA GLY A 8 58.10 9.67 15.80
C GLY A 8 56.76 10.40 15.70
N LEU A 9 56.69 11.44 14.88
CA LEU A 9 55.42 12.04 14.44
C LEU A 9 54.73 11.08 13.48
N ALA A 10 53.60 10.50 13.89
CA ALA A 10 52.69 9.80 12.98
C ALA A 10 51.78 10.82 12.28
N ALA A 11 52.01 11.05 10.99
CA ALA A 11 51.12 11.85 10.15
C ALA A 11 49.82 11.06 9.90
N VAL A 12 48.73 11.49 10.54
CA VAL A 12 47.38 10.98 10.26
C VAL A 12 46.88 11.63 8.96
N ALA A 13 46.96 10.89 7.85
CA ALA A 13 46.34 11.29 6.60
C ALA A 13 44.83 11.07 6.68
N THR A 14 44.07 12.15 6.88
CA THR A 14 42.61 12.16 6.74
C THR A 14 42.24 12.07 5.26
N VAL A 15 41.94 10.86 4.79
CA VAL A 15 41.32 10.66 3.48
C VAL A 15 39.87 11.12 3.57
N ALA A 16 39.59 12.32 3.09
CA ALA A 16 38.24 12.81 2.88
C ALA A 16 37.59 11.95 1.78
N ALA A 17 36.79 10.96 2.17
CA ALA A 17 35.96 10.21 1.26
C ALA A 17 34.93 11.18 0.64
N ALA A 18 35.19 11.59 -0.60
CA ALA A 18 34.23 12.33 -1.39
C ALA A 18 32.96 11.49 -1.53
N SER A 19 31.91 11.85 -0.81
CA SER A 19 30.59 11.24 -0.96
C SER A 19 30.06 11.62 -2.34
N THR A 20 30.32 10.78 -3.34
CA THR A 20 29.65 10.88 -4.63
C THR A 20 28.17 10.64 -4.38
N ALA A 21 27.38 11.70 -4.36
CA ALA A 21 25.93 11.60 -4.28
C ALA A 21 25.48 10.66 -5.41
N PRO A 22 24.78 9.55 -5.11
CA PRO A 22 24.34 8.63 -6.15
C PRO A 22 23.49 9.39 -7.16
N ALA A 23 23.88 9.27 -8.43
CA ALA A 23 23.19 9.87 -9.56
C ALA A 23 21.69 9.61 -9.44
N LYS A 24 20.88 10.67 -9.63
CA LYS A 24 19.41 10.55 -9.69
C LYS A 24 19.09 9.63 -10.86
N SER A 25 18.83 8.35 -10.59
CA SER A 25 18.29 7.45 -11.60
C SER A 25 16.99 8.07 -12.11
N PRO A 26 16.86 8.33 -13.42
CA PRO A 26 15.61 8.82 -13.97
C PRO A 26 14.52 7.80 -13.62
N ALA A 27 13.38 8.28 -13.13
CA ALA A 27 12.29 7.37 -12.84
C ALA A 27 11.91 6.61 -14.12
N PRO A 28 11.55 5.33 -14.00
CA PRO A 28 11.15 4.53 -15.15
C PRO A 28 10.04 5.24 -15.94
N ARG A 29 10.32 5.58 -17.20
CA ARG A 29 9.33 6.08 -18.15
C ARG A 29 8.38 4.94 -18.47
N TYR A 30 7.08 5.20 -18.36
CA TYR A 30 6.04 4.25 -18.76
C TYR A 30 6.06 4.06 -20.28
N LEU A 31 6.53 2.91 -20.75
CA LEU A 31 6.65 2.56 -22.17
C LEU A 31 5.39 1.80 -22.64
N GLY A 32 4.34 2.54 -23.04
CA GLY A 32 3.61 2.14 -24.25
C GLY A 32 2.32 1.32 -24.16
N TYR A 33 1.50 1.42 -23.11
CA TYR A 33 0.07 1.06 -23.30
C TYR A 33 -0.68 2.28 -23.85
N PRO A 34 -1.34 2.19 -25.03
CA PRO A 34 -2.28 3.23 -25.42
C PRO A 34 -3.42 3.22 -24.40
N CYS A 35 -3.58 4.33 -23.69
CA CYS A 35 -4.64 4.55 -22.72
C CYS A 35 -5.65 5.50 -23.37
N PRO A 36 -6.42 5.02 -24.35
CA PRO A 36 -7.37 5.87 -25.06
C PRO A 36 -8.35 6.44 -24.06
N ASP A 37 -8.88 7.62 -24.39
CA ASP A 37 -9.90 8.22 -23.59
C ASP A 37 -11.12 7.29 -23.48
N PRO A 38 -11.69 7.10 -22.27
CA PRO A 38 -12.94 6.40 -22.08
C PRO A 38 -14.03 7.03 -22.95
N VAL A 39 -14.76 6.18 -23.68
CA VAL A 39 -15.98 6.58 -24.39
C VAL A 39 -17.17 5.91 -23.70
N GLY A 40 -18.04 6.72 -23.11
CA GLY A 40 -19.20 6.28 -22.32
C GLY A 40 -18.84 5.66 -20.97
N HIS A 41 -19.84 5.09 -20.28
CA HIS A 41 -19.68 4.41 -18.99
C HIS A 41 -19.11 2.98 -19.12
N LYS A 42 -17.99 2.85 -19.85
CA LYS A 42 -17.31 1.56 -20.07
C LYS A 42 -16.08 1.43 -19.19
N VAL A 43 -15.88 0.19 -18.75
CA VAL A 43 -14.80 -0.26 -17.87
C VAL A 43 -13.48 -0.23 -18.64
N THR A 44 -12.64 0.79 -18.40
CA THR A 44 -11.42 1.06 -19.18
C THR A 44 -10.21 0.22 -18.74
N GLN A 45 -9.29 -0.13 -19.64
CA GLN A 45 -8.13 -0.95 -19.23
C GLN A 45 -6.95 -0.13 -18.72
N CYS A 46 -6.90 1.17 -19.03
CA CYS A 46 -5.88 2.10 -18.58
C CYS A 46 -6.43 3.53 -18.51
N ARG A 47 -5.88 4.34 -17.60
CA ARG A 47 -6.01 5.80 -17.54
C ARG A 47 -4.65 6.45 -17.30
N LEU A 48 -4.51 7.72 -17.68
CA LEU A 48 -3.31 8.51 -17.41
C LEU A 48 -3.67 9.75 -16.58
N GLY A 49 -2.89 10.00 -15.53
CA GLY A 49 -2.90 11.26 -14.81
C GLY A 49 -2.46 12.43 -15.68
N ILE A 50 -2.70 13.66 -15.22
CA ILE A 50 -2.31 14.89 -15.92
C ILE A 50 -0.80 14.99 -16.16
N HIS A 51 0.01 14.29 -15.36
CA HIS A 51 1.46 14.22 -15.47
C HIS A 51 1.95 12.87 -15.99
N GLY A 52 1.05 12.04 -16.54
CA GLY A 52 1.39 10.78 -17.18
C GLY A 52 1.53 9.59 -16.23
N THR A 53 1.15 9.72 -14.96
CA THR A 53 1.13 8.57 -14.05
C THR A 53 0.10 7.55 -14.54
N PRO A 54 0.50 6.30 -14.84
CA PRO A 54 -0.41 5.29 -15.33
C PRO A 54 -1.26 4.72 -14.19
N ASP A 55 -2.51 4.41 -14.54
CA ASP A 55 -3.44 3.64 -13.73
C ASP A 55 -3.98 2.51 -14.59
N LEU A 56 -3.55 1.27 -14.31
CA LEU A 56 -3.68 0.14 -15.21
C LEU A 56 -4.51 -0.96 -14.59
N SER A 57 -5.56 -1.40 -15.29
CA SER A 57 -6.29 -2.62 -14.93
C SER A 57 -5.34 -3.81 -14.72
N ARG A 58 -5.76 -4.81 -13.93
CA ARG A 58 -4.94 -6.02 -13.70
C ARG A 58 -4.50 -6.67 -15.01
N ARG A 59 -5.39 -6.72 -16.02
CA ARG A 59 -5.09 -7.26 -17.35
C ARG A 59 -4.05 -6.41 -18.10
N ALA A 60 -4.22 -5.08 -18.11
CA ALA A 60 -3.25 -4.18 -18.75
C ALA A 60 -1.88 -4.23 -18.06
N TRP A 61 -1.87 -4.33 -16.73
CA TRP A 61 -0.64 -4.55 -15.98
C TRP A 61 0.02 -5.87 -16.37
N ALA A 62 -0.72 -6.98 -16.35
CA ALA A 62 -0.17 -8.29 -16.67
C ALA A 62 0.45 -8.31 -18.08
N LYS A 63 -0.18 -7.64 -19.06
CA LYS A 63 0.35 -7.50 -20.42
C LYS A 63 1.64 -6.67 -20.49
N THR A 64 1.75 -5.60 -19.71
CA THR A 64 2.88 -4.64 -19.80
C THR A 64 4.07 -5.05 -18.95
N ALA A 65 3.85 -5.67 -17.80
CA ALA A 65 4.88 -6.07 -16.88
C ALA A 65 5.21 -7.56 -16.94
N SER A 66 4.47 -8.35 -17.73
CA SER A 66 4.51 -9.83 -17.76
C SER A 66 4.40 -10.46 -16.37
N LYS A 67 3.68 -9.81 -15.46
CA LYS A 67 3.62 -10.15 -14.04
C LYS A 67 2.23 -10.00 -13.48
N GLU A 68 1.79 -11.00 -12.72
CA GLU A 68 0.61 -10.88 -11.86
C GLU A 68 0.95 -10.08 -10.61
N VAL A 69 0.09 -9.11 -10.31
CA VAL A 69 0.31 -8.17 -9.21
C VAL A 69 -0.56 -8.51 -8.01
N THR A 70 -1.64 -9.24 -8.25
CA THR A 70 -2.62 -9.61 -7.24
C THR A 70 -2.44 -11.08 -6.93
N VAL A 71 -1.68 -11.38 -5.90
CA VAL A 71 -1.77 -12.69 -5.28
C VAL A 71 -3.04 -12.73 -4.43
N SER A 72 -3.73 -13.86 -4.42
CA SER A 72 -4.80 -14.09 -3.45
C SER A 72 -4.80 -15.56 -3.09
N ALA A 73 -4.19 -15.89 -1.96
CA ALA A 73 -4.17 -17.25 -1.43
C ALA A 73 -4.86 -17.28 -0.07
N ALA A 74 -5.92 -18.09 0.04
CA ALA A 74 -6.64 -18.23 1.29
C ALA A 74 -5.77 -18.96 2.32
N PHE A 75 -5.88 -18.59 3.60
CA PHE A 75 -5.29 -19.35 4.69
C PHE A 75 -6.25 -19.43 5.87
N ARG A 76 -6.24 -20.57 6.57
CA ARG A 76 -7.20 -20.87 7.63
C ARG A 76 -6.60 -20.77 9.01
N GLU A 77 -5.33 -21.10 9.15
CA GLU A 77 -4.65 -21.22 10.44
C GLU A 77 -3.54 -20.21 10.64
N LEU A 78 -3.35 -19.83 11.89
CA LEU A 78 -2.23 -19.04 12.38
C LEU A 78 -1.21 -19.93 13.08
N ASN A 79 0.08 -19.74 12.81
CA ASN A 79 1.12 -20.36 13.64
C ASN A 79 1.13 -19.75 15.06
N PRO A 80 1.64 -20.49 16.06
CA PRO A 80 1.96 -19.95 17.38
C PRO A 80 2.86 -18.70 17.26
N ASN A 81 2.56 -17.64 18.00
CA ASN A 81 3.40 -16.46 18.04
C ASN A 81 4.48 -16.60 19.13
N PRO A 82 5.77 -16.77 18.78
CA PRO A 82 6.83 -16.90 19.77
C PRO A 82 6.96 -15.64 20.65
N ALA A 83 6.71 -14.45 20.11
CA ALA A 83 6.75 -13.19 20.86
C ALA A 83 5.60 -13.04 21.87
N ARG A 84 4.63 -13.97 21.86
CA ARG A 84 3.50 -14.02 22.82
C ARG A 84 3.44 -15.38 23.53
N GLY A 85 4.59 -16.02 23.76
CA GLY A 85 4.65 -17.29 24.48
C GLY A 85 3.89 -18.42 23.79
N GLY A 86 3.83 -18.41 22.45
CA GLY A 86 3.11 -19.40 21.65
C GLY A 86 1.61 -19.12 21.46
N ALA A 87 1.06 -18.04 22.02
CA ALA A 87 -0.32 -17.66 21.75
C ALA A 87 -0.53 -17.40 20.24
N ARG A 88 -1.67 -17.83 19.67
CA ARG A 88 -2.02 -17.56 18.26
C ARG A 88 -2.63 -16.16 18.11
N GLU A 89 -1.83 -15.16 18.48
CA GLU A 89 -2.19 -13.75 18.52
C GLU A 89 -1.12 -12.93 17.80
N TRP A 90 -1.49 -12.18 16.78
CA TRP A 90 -0.57 -11.44 15.93
C TRP A 90 -1.05 -10.00 15.69
N PRO A 91 -0.18 -8.99 15.83
CA PRO A 91 -0.55 -7.62 15.51
C PRO A 91 -0.83 -7.50 14.01
N VAL A 92 -1.85 -6.72 13.68
CA VAL A 92 -2.13 -6.27 12.31
C VAL A 92 -1.69 -4.82 12.24
N VAL A 93 -0.79 -4.49 11.31
CA VAL A 93 -0.20 -3.15 11.21
C VAL A 93 -0.44 -2.53 9.84
N ASP A 94 -0.32 -1.21 9.75
CA ASP A 94 -0.40 -0.47 8.48
C ASP A 94 0.97 -0.42 7.76
N SER A 95 1.04 0.27 6.63
CA SER A 95 2.27 0.41 5.85
C SER A 95 3.39 1.16 6.59
N LEU A 96 3.07 1.91 7.64
CA LEU A 96 4.02 2.62 8.47
C LEU A 96 4.36 1.85 9.75
N GLY A 97 3.90 0.59 9.86
CA GLY A 97 4.12 -0.27 11.01
C GLY A 97 3.24 0.08 12.22
N GLN A 98 2.25 0.96 12.05
CA GLN A 98 1.38 1.37 13.15
C GLN A 98 0.26 0.34 13.34
N GLN A 99 -0.02 -0.02 14.60
CA GLN A 99 -1.01 -1.05 14.90
C GLN A 99 -2.42 -0.63 14.48
N MET A 100 -3.11 -1.50 13.74
CA MET A 100 -4.51 -1.35 13.32
C MET A 100 -5.46 -2.21 14.16
N GLY A 101 -4.91 -3.25 14.79
CA GLY A 101 -5.63 -4.20 15.61
C GLY A 101 -4.76 -5.42 15.88
N THR A 102 -5.41 -6.47 16.36
CA THR A 102 -4.78 -7.73 16.73
C THR A 102 -5.65 -8.88 16.26
N LEU A 103 -5.07 -9.75 15.44
CA LEU A 103 -5.70 -10.95 14.96
C LEU A 103 -5.43 -12.09 15.95
N ARG A 104 -6.47 -12.78 16.39
CA ARG A 104 -6.42 -13.87 17.36
C ARG A 104 -7.11 -15.10 16.81
N GLN A 105 -6.57 -16.29 17.11
CA GLN A 105 -7.22 -17.57 16.84
C GLN A 105 -7.37 -18.35 18.16
N THR A 106 -8.59 -18.76 18.48
CA THR A 106 -8.88 -19.58 19.66
C THR A 106 -8.48 -21.05 19.43
N LYS A 107 -8.44 -21.84 20.50
CA LYS A 107 -8.17 -23.29 20.44
C LYS A 107 -9.14 -24.03 19.49
N ASN A 108 -10.38 -23.55 19.36
CA ASN A 108 -11.40 -24.14 18.51
C ASN A 108 -11.34 -23.62 17.05
N GLY A 109 -10.23 -22.98 16.66
CA GLY A 109 -10.05 -22.45 15.30
C GLY A 109 -10.84 -21.18 14.97
N LYS A 110 -11.62 -20.64 15.92
CA LYS A 110 -12.37 -19.39 15.69
C LYS A 110 -11.40 -18.21 15.66
N ARG A 111 -11.58 -17.33 14.68
CA ARG A 111 -10.72 -16.17 14.46
C ARG A 111 -11.45 -14.88 14.82
N ARG A 112 -10.75 -13.99 15.50
CA ARG A 112 -11.26 -12.71 16.01
C ARG A 112 -10.26 -11.61 15.66
N LEU A 113 -10.76 -10.45 15.23
CA LEU A 113 -9.96 -9.25 15.01
C LEU A 113 -10.39 -8.22 16.05
N LEU A 114 -9.53 -8.02 17.05
CA LEU A 114 -9.67 -6.93 18.00
C LEU A 114 -9.09 -5.67 17.35
N ALA A 115 -9.95 -4.75 16.94
CA ALA A 115 -9.57 -3.53 16.26
C ALA A 115 -8.92 -2.53 17.23
N ALA A 116 -8.25 -1.50 16.70
CA ALA A 116 -7.54 -0.51 17.50
C ALA A 116 -8.44 0.32 18.42
N ASP A 117 -9.74 0.43 18.11
CA ASP A 117 -10.74 1.10 18.96
C ASP A 117 -11.36 0.17 20.02
N GLY A 118 -10.91 -1.09 20.10
CA GLY A 118 -11.41 -2.09 21.04
C GLY A 118 -12.60 -2.91 20.54
N GLN A 119 -13.16 -2.62 19.35
CA GLN A 119 -14.20 -3.47 18.77
C GLN A 119 -13.66 -4.84 18.38
N ASP A 120 -14.46 -5.89 18.61
CA ASP A 120 -14.03 -7.26 18.34
C ASP A 120 -14.93 -7.94 17.29
N PHE A 121 -14.33 -8.31 16.16
CA PHE A 121 -15.02 -8.81 14.98
C PHE A 121 -14.72 -10.30 14.71
N SER A 122 -15.75 -11.07 14.36
CA SER A 122 -15.57 -12.43 13.86
C SER A 122 -14.97 -12.40 12.45
N VAL A 123 -13.84 -13.09 12.29
CA VAL A 123 -13.15 -13.23 11.00
C VAL A 123 -13.60 -14.53 10.33
N VAL A 124 -14.19 -14.41 9.14
CA VAL A 124 -14.73 -15.56 8.38
C VAL A 124 -13.74 -16.09 7.34
N ALA A 125 -12.88 -15.22 6.81
CA ALA A 125 -11.89 -15.58 5.81
C ALA A 125 -10.68 -14.67 5.88
N MET A 126 -9.53 -15.19 5.45
CA MET A 126 -8.29 -14.45 5.34
C MET A 126 -7.56 -14.86 4.07
N ASN A 127 -6.96 -13.88 3.40
CA ASN A 127 -6.18 -14.12 2.19
C ASN A 127 -4.84 -13.39 2.28
N VAL A 128 -3.76 -14.07 1.92
CA VAL A 128 -2.50 -13.43 1.55
C VAL A 128 -2.71 -12.69 0.24
N ARG A 129 -2.33 -11.41 0.22
CA ARG A 129 -2.41 -10.52 -0.96
C ARG A 129 -1.05 -10.22 -1.58
N GLY A 130 0.01 -10.82 -1.03
CA GLY A 130 1.39 -10.68 -1.46
C GLY A 130 2.12 -9.51 -0.78
N HIS A 131 3.07 -8.90 -1.48
CA HIS A 131 3.83 -7.74 -1.02
C HIS A 131 3.03 -6.44 -1.20
N GLY A 132 2.73 -5.80 -0.06
CA GLY A 132 2.39 -4.38 -0.03
C GLY A 132 3.65 -3.50 0.08
N CYS A 133 3.49 -2.20 -0.09
CA CYS A 133 4.52 -1.22 0.19
C CYS A 133 4.52 -0.88 1.69
N ALA A 134 5.63 -1.19 2.34
CA ALA A 134 5.85 -0.92 3.74
C ALA A 134 6.97 0.12 3.94
N ALA A 135 7.05 0.69 5.13
CA ALA A 135 7.99 1.76 5.45
C ALA A 135 9.46 1.31 5.44
N SER A 136 9.71 0.00 5.55
CA SER A 136 11.05 -0.55 5.57
C SER A 136 11.17 -1.88 4.83
N ASN A 137 12.37 -2.16 4.33
CA ASN A 137 12.71 -3.47 3.78
C ASN A 137 12.54 -4.59 4.83
N ALA A 138 12.84 -4.30 6.09
CA ALA A 138 12.63 -5.25 7.19
C ALA A 138 11.15 -5.64 7.32
N GLN A 139 10.25 -4.64 7.28
CA GLN A 139 8.81 -4.90 7.28
C GLN A 139 8.37 -5.68 6.04
N MET A 140 8.81 -5.29 4.83
CA MET A 140 8.47 -6.02 3.60
C MET A 140 9.00 -7.45 3.56
N ALA A 141 10.14 -7.73 4.20
CA ALA A 141 10.75 -9.05 4.26
C ALA A 141 10.05 -9.99 5.24
N THR A 142 9.45 -9.44 6.30
CA THR A 142 8.90 -10.24 7.41
C THR A 142 7.38 -10.18 7.50
N GLN A 143 6.73 -9.37 6.67
CA GLN A 143 5.28 -9.19 6.70
C GLN A 143 4.68 -9.31 5.31
N THR A 144 3.53 -9.94 5.25
CA THR A 144 2.68 -10.02 4.07
C THR A 144 1.50 -9.07 4.21
N LEU A 145 1.04 -8.51 3.09
CA LEU A 145 -0.28 -7.91 3.05
C LEU A 145 -1.31 -9.03 3.18
N ALA A 146 -2.22 -8.87 4.14
CA ALA A 146 -3.31 -9.80 4.39
C ALA A 146 -4.65 -9.06 4.26
N GLN A 147 -5.60 -9.71 3.59
CA GLN A 147 -7.00 -9.34 3.64
C GLN A 147 -7.68 -10.14 4.75
N ILE A 148 -8.38 -9.46 5.65
CA ILE A 148 -9.10 -10.02 6.78
C ILE A 148 -10.58 -9.70 6.60
N ILE A 149 -11.38 -10.72 6.31
CA ILE A 149 -12.81 -10.58 6.00
C ILE A 149 -13.60 -10.77 7.29
N ALA A 150 -14.32 -9.72 7.70
CA ALA A 150 -15.11 -9.67 8.92
C ALA A 150 -16.45 -8.96 8.61
N PRO A 151 -17.55 -9.70 8.34
CA PRO A 151 -18.76 -9.14 7.74
C PRO A 151 -19.40 -7.99 8.50
N LYS A 152 -19.28 -7.99 9.84
CA LYS A 152 -19.83 -6.96 10.74
C LYS A 152 -18.88 -5.77 10.97
N ALA A 153 -17.67 -5.80 10.42
CA ALA A 153 -16.74 -4.69 10.50
C ALA A 153 -17.02 -3.63 9.42
N PRO A 154 -16.58 -2.37 9.61
CA PRO A 154 -16.67 -1.34 8.58
C PRO A 154 -16.05 -1.80 7.26
N GLY A 155 -16.81 -1.68 6.16
CA GLY A 155 -16.37 -2.14 4.84
C GLY A 155 -16.12 -3.66 4.75
N HIS A 156 -16.82 -4.45 5.57
CA HIS A 156 -16.76 -5.92 5.62
C HIS A 156 -15.39 -6.51 6.01
N GLY A 157 -14.55 -5.71 6.65
CA GLY A 157 -13.25 -6.14 7.16
C GLY A 157 -12.15 -5.12 6.90
N THR A 158 -10.92 -5.63 6.93
CA THR A 158 -9.74 -4.79 6.73
C THR A 158 -8.69 -5.47 5.87
N GLN A 159 -7.74 -4.69 5.41
CA GLN A 159 -6.45 -5.16 4.96
C GLN A 159 -5.39 -4.62 5.91
N GLY A 160 -4.31 -5.36 6.09
CA GLY A 160 -3.21 -4.98 6.98
C GLY A 160 -2.00 -5.86 6.74
N PHE A 161 -0.84 -5.43 7.22
CA PHE A 161 0.35 -6.25 7.24
C PHE A 161 0.30 -7.18 8.44
N LEU A 162 0.55 -8.46 8.16
CA LEU A 162 0.64 -9.54 9.14
C LEU A 162 2.01 -10.20 8.98
N ALA A 163 2.63 -10.61 10.08
CA ALA A 163 3.89 -11.36 10.01
C ALA A 163 3.72 -12.59 9.09
N ILE A 164 4.67 -12.82 8.18
CA ILE A 164 4.60 -13.97 7.27
C ILE A 164 4.63 -15.29 8.04
N ASP A 165 5.37 -15.33 9.15
CA ASP A 165 5.43 -16.49 10.04
C ASP A 165 4.10 -16.78 10.72
N ALA A 166 3.16 -15.82 10.78
CA ALA A 166 1.82 -16.07 11.25
C ALA A 166 1.03 -16.99 10.30
N VAL A 167 1.36 -17.01 9.01
CA VAL A 167 0.63 -17.79 8.00
C VAL A 167 1.09 -19.25 8.07
N ALA A 168 0.22 -20.14 8.56
CA ALA A 168 0.54 -21.57 8.68
C ALA A 168 0.51 -22.31 7.34
N ASP A 169 -0.28 -21.81 6.39
CA ASP A 169 -0.51 -22.47 5.10
C ASP A 169 0.68 -22.26 4.15
N ASP A 170 1.31 -23.37 3.77
CA ASP A 170 2.46 -23.39 2.86
C ASP A 170 2.17 -22.81 1.48
N ALA A 171 0.99 -23.08 0.93
CA ALA A 171 0.62 -22.57 -0.39
C ALA A 171 0.43 -21.04 -0.31
N ALA A 172 -0.17 -20.53 0.78
CA ALA A 172 -0.29 -19.09 1.00
C ALA A 172 1.07 -18.41 1.25
N ARG A 173 1.99 -19.06 1.97
CA ARG A 173 3.37 -18.56 2.14
C ARG A 173 4.14 -18.52 0.83
N ARG A 174 4.08 -19.59 0.03
CA ARG A 174 4.70 -19.64 -1.30
C ARG A 174 4.13 -18.56 -2.23
N ALA A 175 2.81 -18.36 -2.19
CA ALA A 175 2.17 -17.30 -2.96
C ALA A 175 2.71 -15.90 -2.62
N PHE A 176 3.14 -15.66 -1.37
CA PHE A 176 3.88 -14.45 -0.99
C PHE A 176 5.31 -14.45 -1.55
N THR A 177 6.10 -15.50 -1.30
CA THR A 177 7.53 -15.56 -1.69
C THR A 177 7.75 -15.56 -3.20
N ASP A 178 6.85 -16.19 -3.94
CA ASP A 178 6.94 -16.36 -5.40
C ASP A 178 6.53 -15.07 -6.13
N GLN A 179 5.97 -14.08 -5.41
CA GLN A 179 5.69 -12.79 -5.99
C GLN A 179 7.00 -12.02 -6.20
N LEU A 180 7.35 -11.77 -7.47
CA LEU A 180 8.52 -10.97 -7.83
C LEU A 180 8.43 -9.54 -7.26
N GLY A 181 9.07 -9.31 -6.11
CA GLY A 181 9.00 -8.12 -5.25
C GLY A 181 9.45 -6.77 -5.86
N GLY A 182 9.76 -6.71 -7.16
CA GLY A 182 10.13 -5.47 -7.85
C GLY A 182 9.00 -4.74 -8.57
N GLY A 183 7.81 -5.35 -8.70
CA GLY A 183 6.73 -4.84 -9.55
C GLY A 183 5.58 -4.13 -8.84
N THR A 184 5.66 -3.96 -7.52
CA THR A 184 4.48 -3.56 -6.72
C THR A 184 4.33 -2.06 -6.47
N GLY A 185 5.09 -1.21 -7.16
CA GLY A 185 4.89 0.26 -7.12
C GLY A 185 5.45 0.94 -5.86
N CYS A 186 6.32 0.27 -5.12
CA CYS A 186 7.08 0.88 -4.01
C CYS A 186 8.30 1.61 -4.57
N GLY A 187 8.07 2.55 -5.49
CA GLY A 187 9.12 3.17 -6.28
C GLY A 187 8.76 4.58 -6.71
N PRO A 188 9.76 5.42 -7.01
CA PRO A 188 9.55 6.82 -7.29
C PRO A 188 8.68 6.99 -8.54
N SER A 189 7.53 7.65 -8.41
CA SER A 189 6.98 8.34 -9.56
C SER A 189 7.87 9.56 -9.79
N GLY A 190 8.62 9.53 -10.88
CA GLY A 190 9.50 10.63 -11.22
C GLY A 190 8.70 11.79 -11.70
N THR A 191 8.17 12.61 -10.80
CA THR A 191 7.68 13.95 -11.13
C THR A 191 7.30 14.74 -9.89
N ARG A 192 7.38 16.06 -10.08
CA ARG A 192 6.89 17.19 -9.28
C ARG A 192 5.93 16.80 -8.14
N ARG A 193 6.39 17.00 -6.91
CA ARG A 193 5.57 16.81 -5.70
C ARG A 193 4.98 18.14 -5.27
N GLY A 194 3.68 18.13 -4.94
CA GLY A 194 3.06 19.25 -4.26
C GLY A 194 3.58 19.45 -2.84
N LYS A 195 3.09 20.50 -2.17
CA LYS A 195 3.32 20.71 -0.73
C LYS A 195 2.71 19.55 0.07
N ALA A 196 3.42 19.09 1.10
CA ALA A 196 2.89 18.10 2.02
C ALA A 196 1.65 18.65 2.75
N ARG A 197 0.60 17.84 2.83
CA ARG A 197 -0.64 18.14 3.55
C ARG A 197 -1.11 16.88 4.27
N PRO A 198 -1.81 17.00 5.41
CA PRO A 198 -2.45 15.86 6.05
C PRO A 198 -3.42 15.18 5.08
N LEU A 199 -3.37 13.84 5.00
CA LEU A 199 -4.33 13.05 4.24
C LEU A 199 -5.70 13.18 4.90
N ALA A 200 -6.65 13.80 4.20
CA ALA A 200 -8.03 13.84 4.65
C ALA A 200 -8.71 12.48 4.44
N ASP A 201 -9.73 12.22 5.25
CA ASP A 201 -10.73 11.20 4.92
C ASP A 201 -11.34 11.53 3.54
N PRO A 202 -11.31 10.60 2.56
CA PRO A 202 -11.95 10.81 1.27
C PRO A 202 -13.43 11.19 1.38
N ALA A 203 -14.09 10.77 2.46
CA ALA A 203 -15.51 10.97 2.72
C ALA A 203 -16.35 10.63 1.47
N VAL A 204 -15.99 9.52 0.81
CA VAL A 204 -16.73 9.03 -0.36
C VAL A 204 -18.01 8.39 0.17
N GLY A 205 -19.07 9.20 0.27
CA GLY A 205 -20.32 8.77 0.91
C GLY A 205 -20.88 7.48 0.32
N ALA A 206 -21.79 6.81 1.03
CA ALA A 206 -22.32 5.50 0.66
C ALA A 206 -22.93 5.39 -0.76
N ALA A 207 -23.26 6.52 -1.39
CA ALA A 207 -23.76 6.61 -2.76
C ALA A 207 -22.67 6.62 -3.85
N ALA A 208 -21.38 6.69 -3.49
CA ALA A 208 -20.30 6.66 -4.45
C ALA A 208 -20.00 5.22 -4.87
N HIS A 209 -20.16 4.95 -6.17
CA HIS A 209 -19.97 3.61 -6.73
C HIS A 209 -18.92 3.64 -7.82
N ALA A 210 -18.26 2.51 -8.05
CA ALA A 210 -17.43 2.27 -9.22
C ALA A 210 -17.82 0.95 -9.89
N ARG A 211 -17.83 0.96 -11.22
CA ARG A 211 -18.09 -0.20 -12.06
C ARG A 211 -16.83 -1.07 -12.14
N LEU A 212 -16.99 -2.34 -11.81
CA LEU A 212 -15.92 -3.33 -11.81
C LEU A 212 -15.65 -3.91 -13.21
N SER A 213 -14.57 -4.69 -13.36
CA SER A 213 -14.24 -5.44 -14.60
C SER A 213 -15.36 -6.31 -15.15
N ASN A 214 -16.24 -6.83 -14.28
CA ASN A 214 -17.37 -7.68 -14.65
C ASN A 214 -18.67 -6.87 -14.87
N GLY A 215 -18.61 -5.54 -14.87
CA GLY A 215 -19.76 -4.67 -15.10
C GLY A 215 -20.61 -4.35 -13.87
N THR A 216 -20.41 -5.03 -12.74
CA THR A 216 -21.13 -4.77 -11.48
C THR A 216 -20.77 -3.40 -10.90
N LEU A 217 -21.73 -2.70 -10.28
CA LEU A 217 -21.49 -1.49 -9.50
C LEU A 217 -21.22 -1.86 -8.04
N ASN A 218 -20.15 -1.32 -7.47
CA ASN A 218 -19.81 -1.51 -6.06
C ASN A 218 -19.52 -0.19 -5.37
N SER A 219 -19.85 -0.13 -4.08
CA SER A 219 -19.46 0.97 -3.23
C SER A 219 -17.94 1.07 -3.10
N VAL A 220 -17.43 2.29 -3.10
CA VAL A 220 -16.00 2.59 -2.90
C VAL A 220 -15.69 2.99 -1.46
N THR A 221 -16.61 2.81 -0.51
CA THR A 221 -16.36 3.13 0.92
C THR A 221 -15.25 2.30 1.55
N GLU A 222 -14.81 1.22 0.89
CA GLU A 222 -13.66 0.42 1.34
C GLU A 222 -12.35 1.22 1.44
N TYR A 223 -12.26 2.38 0.78
CA TYR A 223 -11.09 3.27 0.79
C TYR A 223 -11.16 4.37 1.87
N ASP A 224 -12.30 4.57 2.54
CA ASP A 224 -12.46 5.64 3.54
C ASP A 224 -11.66 5.38 4.80
N ALA A 225 -11.54 6.42 5.64
CA ALA A 225 -10.91 6.30 6.95
C ALA A 225 -11.74 5.39 7.86
N LYS A 226 -11.30 4.15 8.07
CA LYS A 226 -12.01 3.17 8.91
C LYS A 226 -11.75 3.42 10.40
N PRO A 227 -12.71 3.94 11.19
CA PRO A 227 -12.43 4.36 12.57
C PRO A 227 -11.87 3.24 13.43
N ALA A 228 -12.45 2.04 13.33
CA ALA A 228 -12.03 0.88 14.12
C ALA A 228 -10.58 0.45 13.87
N PHE A 229 -10.07 0.68 12.66
CA PHE A 229 -8.74 0.24 12.26
C PHE A 229 -7.74 1.39 12.25
N GLY A 230 -7.78 2.24 13.27
CA GLY A 230 -6.86 3.37 13.42
C GLY A 230 -7.06 4.46 12.37
N ARG A 231 -8.30 4.65 11.87
CA ARG A 231 -8.64 5.61 10.81
C ARG A 231 -7.85 5.37 9.52
N THR A 232 -7.65 4.11 9.16
CA THR A 232 -6.86 3.73 7.98
C THR A 232 -7.60 3.95 6.67
N ILE A 233 -6.85 4.40 5.67
CA ILE A 233 -7.23 4.69 4.28
C ILE A 233 -6.37 3.79 3.39
N TYR A 234 -6.98 3.22 2.35
CA TYR A 234 -6.28 2.33 1.42
C TYR A 234 -5.79 3.09 0.20
N VAL A 235 -4.54 2.85 -0.15
CA VAL A 235 -3.80 3.50 -1.22
C VAL A 235 -3.46 2.44 -2.26
N MET A 236 -3.84 2.68 -3.52
CA MET A 236 -3.97 1.65 -4.53
C MET A 236 -3.06 1.94 -5.73
N THR A 237 -2.42 0.96 -6.37
CA THR A 237 -1.70 1.24 -7.64
C THR A 237 -2.55 1.02 -8.88
N ASN A 238 -3.78 0.54 -8.71
CA ASN A 238 -4.73 0.38 -9.79
C ASN A 238 -6.15 0.57 -9.26
N THR A 239 -6.88 1.50 -9.86
CA THR A 239 -8.29 1.76 -9.55
C THR A 239 -9.19 1.54 -10.77
N THR A 240 -8.62 1.21 -11.94
CA THR A 240 -9.39 0.91 -13.15
C THR A 240 -9.75 -0.57 -13.21
N SER A 241 -11.04 -0.88 -13.37
CA SER A 241 -11.49 -2.22 -13.82
C SER A 241 -11.01 -3.37 -12.95
N VAL A 242 -11.11 -3.21 -11.64
CA VAL A 242 -10.79 -4.25 -10.64
C VAL A 242 -12.07 -4.85 -10.10
N ARG A 243 -12.03 -6.13 -9.77
CA ARG A 243 -13.14 -6.88 -9.17
C ARG A 243 -12.99 -6.77 -7.66
N VAL A 244 -13.69 -5.80 -7.05
CA VAL A 244 -13.78 -5.56 -5.60
C VAL A 244 -12.42 -5.30 -4.93
N GLY A 245 -12.11 -4.03 -4.67
CA GLY A 245 -10.80 -3.61 -4.19
C GLY A 245 -9.80 -3.52 -5.33
N GLY A 246 -9.28 -2.32 -5.58
CA GLY A 246 -8.00 -2.20 -6.27
C GLY A 246 -6.93 -3.08 -5.62
N ILE A 247 -5.74 -3.08 -6.21
CA ILE A 247 -4.61 -3.71 -5.54
C ILE A 247 -4.21 -2.78 -4.40
N THR A 248 -4.57 -3.13 -3.16
CA THR A 248 -4.12 -2.37 -1.98
C THR A 248 -2.62 -2.47 -1.92
N ARG A 249 -1.98 -1.32 -1.82
CA ARG A 249 -0.53 -1.20 -1.90
C ARG A 249 0.02 -0.60 -0.66
N ALA A 250 -0.62 0.45 -0.19
CA ALA A 250 -0.36 0.97 1.12
C ALA A 250 -1.64 1.16 1.90
N ILE A 251 -1.47 1.14 3.21
CA ILE A 251 -2.51 1.41 4.18
C ILE A 251 -1.90 2.45 5.11
N VAL A 252 -2.55 3.60 5.22
CA VAL A 252 -2.06 4.72 6.03
C VAL A 252 -3.20 5.37 6.77
N ARG A 253 -2.92 6.14 7.81
CA ARG A 253 -3.98 6.78 8.60
C ARG A 253 -4.41 8.12 8.00
N ALA A 254 -5.67 8.48 8.20
CA ALA A 254 -6.10 9.86 8.05
C ALA A 254 -5.20 10.76 8.93
N GLY A 255 -4.74 11.88 8.38
CA GLY A 255 -3.78 12.79 9.00
C GLY A 255 -2.32 12.55 8.59
N THR A 256 -1.96 11.39 8.03
CA THR A 256 -0.60 11.13 7.55
C THR A 256 -0.18 12.20 6.52
N PRO A 257 1.00 12.83 6.64
CA PRO A 257 1.48 13.80 5.66
C PRO A 257 1.70 13.17 4.29
N VAL A 258 1.02 13.71 3.27
CA VAL A 258 1.10 13.24 1.89
C VAL A 258 1.34 14.40 0.92
N GLN A 259 1.99 14.12 -0.20
CA GLN A 259 2.17 15.05 -1.31
C GLN A 259 1.37 14.55 -2.50
N THR A 260 0.56 15.40 -3.11
CA THR A 260 -0.05 15.05 -4.40
C THR A 260 1.01 15.10 -5.49
N VAL A 261 1.04 14.05 -6.29
CA VAL A 261 1.96 13.92 -7.42
C VAL A 261 1.21 14.03 -8.73
N ASP A 262 0.01 13.43 -8.81
CA ASP A 262 -0.79 13.43 -10.03
C ASP A 262 -2.29 13.35 -9.70
N ARG A 263 -3.13 13.56 -10.71
CA ARG A 263 -4.60 13.49 -10.65
C ARG A 263 -5.16 13.31 -12.06
N PHE A 264 -6.44 12.94 -12.17
CA PHE A 264 -7.14 12.95 -13.46
C PHE A 264 -7.73 14.32 -13.82
N ARG A 265 -7.91 14.59 -15.13
CA ARG A 265 -8.55 15.82 -15.65
C ARG A 265 -10.07 15.79 -15.62
N ARG A 266 -10.66 14.62 -15.46
CA ARG A 266 -12.11 14.38 -15.51
C ARG A 266 -12.54 13.48 -14.35
N CYS A 267 -13.86 13.44 -14.12
CA CYS A 267 -14.42 12.40 -13.26
C CYS A 267 -14.13 11.02 -13.84
N ASP A 268 -14.12 10.04 -12.96
CA ASP A 268 -13.92 8.66 -13.34
C ASP A 268 -15.17 8.15 -14.09
N PRO A 269 -15.04 7.76 -15.37
CA PRO A 269 -16.15 7.22 -16.15
C PRO A 269 -16.71 5.91 -15.58
N ASN A 270 -15.91 5.18 -14.79
CA ASN A 270 -16.33 3.95 -14.13
C ASN A 270 -17.22 4.25 -12.93
N SER A 271 -17.19 5.47 -12.39
CA SER A 271 -17.85 5.81 -11.14
C SER A 271 -19.03 6.74 -11.34
N ASP A 272 -19.85 6.56 -12.38
CA ASP A 272 -21.02 7.42 -12.70
C ASP A 272 -20.77 8.95 -12.65
N GLY A 273 -19.52 9.40 -12.78
CA GLY A 273 -19.12 10.80 -12.61
C GLY A 273 -18.99 11.29 -11.16
N THR A 274 -19.22 10.46 -10.14
CA THR A 274 -19.17 10.88 -8.72
C THR A 274 -17.76 10.91 -8.11
N LEU A 275 -16.78 10.20 -8.69
CA LEU A 275 -15.40 10.14 -8.18
C LEU A 275 -14.37 10.73 -9.13
N THR A 276 -13.24 11.12 -8.57
CA THR A 276 -11.95 11.27 -9.27
C THR A 276 -10.83 10.74 -8.36
N TRP A 277 -9.62 10.59 -8.88
CA TRP A 277 -8.53 9.95 -8.14
C TRP A 277 -7.30 10.86 -8.06
N ARG A 278 -6.62 10.80 -6.92
CA ARG A 278 -5.37 11.53 -6.66
C ARG A 278 -4.25 10.54 -6.44
N TYR A 279 -3.16 10.72 -7.17
CA TYR A 279 -1.94 9.97 -6.94
C TYR A 279 -1.10 10.67 -5.87
N LEU A 280 -0.85 9.98 -4.78
CA LEU A 280 -0.20 10.51 -3.60
C LEU A 280 1.20 9.90 -3.44
N ALA A 281 2.12 10.69 -2.88
CA ALA A 281 3.39 10.25 -2.31
C ALA A 281 3.31 10.37 -0.79
N ILE A 282 3.68 9.31 -0.09
CA ILE A 282 3.63 9.24 1.37
C ILE A 282 5.04 9.02 1.89
N SER A 283 5.53 9.91 2.75
CA SER A 283 6.84 9.73 3.37
C SER A 283 6.79 8.59 4.37
N THR A 284 7.80 7.72 4.33
CA THR A 284 7.97 6.62 5.30
C THR A 284 9.04 6.91 6.35
N ALA A 285 9.64 8.11 6.33
CA ALA A 285 10.62 8.50 7.32
C ALA A 285 9.97 8.63 8.71
N GLY A 286 10.45 7.85 9.67
CA GLY A 286 10.27 8.14 11.09
C GLY A 286 10.76 9.56 11.38
N ALA A 287 10.06 10.25 12.28
CA ALA A 287 10.18 11.68 12.53
C ALA A 287 11.56 12.13 13.08
N THR A 288 12.62 12.08 12.27
CA THR A 288 13.95 12.73 12.49
C THR A 288 14.99 12.46 11.38
N GLY A 289 14.71 11.63 10.37
CA GLY A 289 15.68 11.38 9.27
C GLY A 289 15.55 12.34 8.08
N PRO A 290 16.63 12.64 7.33
CA PRO A 290 16.56 13.44 6.11
C PRO A 290 15.59 12.79 5.11
N ILE A 291 14.71 13.61 4.54
CA ILE A 291 13.51 13.29 3.74
C ILE A 291 13.81 12.51 2.43
N ASP A 292 15.07 12.12 2.20
CA ASP A 292 15.45 11.43 0.98
C ASP A 292 15.34 9.89 1.14
N ARG A 293 14.29 9.34 0.47
CA ARG A 293 14.34 8.13 -0.39
C ARG A 293 13.45 6.92 -0.07
N ARG A 294 12.36 7.02 0.70
CA ARG A 294 11.31 5.98 0.63
C ARG A 294 9.92 6.60 0.69
N TYR A 295 9.26 6.59 -0.46
CA TYR A 295 7.88 7.04 -0.61
C TYR A 295 6.99 5.86 -1.01
N LEU A 296 5.83 5.76 -0.38
CA LEU A 296 4.73 4.91 -0.86
C LEU A 296 3.93 5.73 -1.85
N TYR A 297 3.53 5.12 -2.97
CA TYR A 297 2.72 5.81 -3.97
C TYR A 297 1.46 5.04 -4.32
N GLY A 298 0.40 5.79 -4.61
CA GLY A 298 -0.84 5.21 -5.13
C GLY A 298 -1.99 6.21 -5.23
N TRP A 299 -3.04 5.74 -5.88
CA TRP A 299 -4.32 6.39 -6.08
C TRP A 299 -5.20 6.24 -4.84
N VAL A 300 -5.80 7.35 -4.44
CA VAL A 300 -6.85 7.43 -3.41
C VAL A 300 -8.06 8.14 -4.03
N PRO A 301 -9.29 7.66 -3.82
CA PRO A 301 -10.47 8.28 -4.40
C PRO A 301 -10.74 9.61 -3.72
N THR A 302 -11.44 10.48 -4.43
CA THR A 302 -11.96 11.75 -3.94
C THR A 302 -13.28 12.05 -4.65
N ARG A 303 -14.14 12.87 -4.03
CA ARG A 303 -15.36 13.33 -4.70
C ARG A 303 -15.01 14.11 -5.97
N CYS A 304 -15.71 13.82 -7.05
CA CYS A 304 -15.54 14.61 -8.26
C CYS A 304 -16.17 16.00 -8.09
N PRO A 305 -15.41 17.09 -8.30
CA PRO A 305 -15.95 18.45 -8.28
C PRO A 305 -17.06 18.63 -9.31
N ALA A 306 -18.11 19.39 -8.98
CA ALA A 306 -19.23 19.64 -9.89
C ALA A 306 -18.79 20.17 -11.27
N ARG A 307 -17.76 21.04 -11.30
CA ARG A 307 -17.17 21.59 -12.52
C ARG A 307 -16.43 20.58 -13.44
N MET A 308 -16.22 19.36 -12.97
CA MET A 308 -15.56 18.28 -13.72
C MET A 308 -16.54 17.18 -14.16
N ARG A 309 -17.80 17.25 -13.70
CA ARG A 309 -18.86 16.31 -14.03
C ARG A 309 -19.40 16.58 -15.43
#